data_AF-A0A226D7S0-F1
#
_entry.id   AF-A0A226D7S0-F1
#
_cell.length_a   1.000
_cell.length_b   1.000
_cell.length_c   1.000
_cell.angle_alpha   90.00
_cell.angle_beta   90.00
_cell.angle_gamma   90.00
#
_symmetry.space_group_name_H-M   'P 1'
#
loop_
_entity.id
_entity.type
_entity.pdbx_description
1 polymer ?
#
loop_
_entity_poly.entity_id
_entity_poly.type
_entity_poly.pdbx_seq_one_letter_code
_entity_poly.pdbx_strand_id
1 'polypeptide(L)'
;MLRWIVESANGRLKNKFKFFDDTIAASYFPKLPGFLKVAVSILNAFSPPLFTETDWNEELVELVSARLEAENVVQTVVEEQSLQRKSAKWLKEDEDSVLEFPQLSIEELKLITLGPYQIKIGSLYNSQHAPSGSGYEFFLHKDMTDLIRVKLQSRFSKRRHHKVWIKFTPWGRGPEAVVGWYCLCKNGARTLGCCGHVAAVIRYLAVDRFIPPTHRRRQLDSHGYMDATPNQVVPSSLLPGPSRGTALVENVVELVDDSSDEEELSDDSDEVSDCD
;
A
#
# COMPACT_ATOMS: atom_id res chain seq x y z
N MET A 1 9.90 -1.94 6.89
CA MET A 1 9.34 -3.31 6.80
C MET A 1 8.05 -3.48 7.60
N LEU A 2 7.99 -3.05 8.87
CA LEU A 2 6.81 -3.20 9.75
C LEU A 2 5.48 -2.65 9.20
N ARG A 3 5.49 -1.54 8.46
CA ARG A 3 4.25 -0.93 7.94
C ARG A 3 3.46 -1.85 7.01
N TRP A 4 4.13 -2.62 6.14
CA TRP A 4 3.42 -3.51 5.21
C TRP A 4 2.72 -4.66 5.92
N ILE A 5 3.34 -5.21 6.96
CA ILE A 5 2.75 -6.28 7.78
C ILE A 5 1.51 -5.75 8.49
N VAL A 6 1.61 -4.56 9.11
CA VAL A 6 0.48 -3.91 9.78
C VAL A 6 -0.65 -3.57 8.80
N GLU A 7 -0.32 -3.01 7.63
CA GLU A 7 -1.31 -2.71 6.58
C GLU A 7 -1.96 -3.97 6.03
N SER A 8 -1.22 -5.07 5.89
CA SER A 8 -1.74 -6.35 5.40
C SER A 8 -2.64 -7.03 6.44
N ALA A 9 -2.25 -7.00 7.71
CA ALA A 9 -3.09 -7.48 8.81
C ALA A 9 -4.40 -6.68 8.90
N ASN A 10 -4.31 -5.36 8.86
CA ASN A 10 -5.47 -4.47 8.88
C ASN A 10 -6.36 -4.66 7.64
N GLY A 11 -5.76 -4.77 6.46
CA GLY A 11 -6.47 -5.04 5.22
C GLY A 11 -7.20 -6.38 5.26
N ARG A 12 -6.58 -7.42 5.82
CA ARG A 12 -7.23 -8.72 5.99
C ARG A 12 -8.44 -8.64 6.93
N LEU A 13 -8.29 -7.94 8.05
CA LEU A 13 -9.37 -7.73 9.01
C LEU A 13 -10.57 -7.04 8.33
N LYS A 14 -10.32 -5.91 7.66
CA LYS A 14 -11.35 -5.13 6.94
C LYS A 14 -12.02 -5.92 5.82
N ASN A 15 -11.24 -6.64 5.02
CA ASN A 15 -11.77 -7.41 3.89
C ASN A 15 -12.63 -8.60 4.33
N LYS A 16 -12.32 -9.22 5.48
CA LYS A 16 -13.06 -10.39 5.99
C LYS A 16 -14.24 -10.00 6.88
N PHE A 17 -14.16 -8.87 7.56
CA PHE A 17 -15.16 -8.39 8.50
C PHE A 17 -15.52 -6.95 8.18
N LYS A 18 -16.61 -6.75 7.43
CA LYS A 18 -17.11 -5.42 7.03
C LYS A 18 -17.31 -4.46 8.21
N PHE A 19 -17.64 -5.01 9.39
CA PHE A 19 -17.74 -4.24 10.63
C PHE A 19 -16.52 -3.36 10.92
N PHE A 20 -15.30 -3.81 10.59
CA PHE A 20 -14.07 -3.05 10.82
C PHE A 20 -13.66 -2.16 9.63
N ASP A 21 -14.35 -2.28 8.49
CA ASP A 21 -14.07 -1.42 7.34
C ASP A 21 -14.82 -0.08 7.43
N ASP A 22 -16.03 -0.11 7.97
CA ASP A 22 -16.94 1.03 8.09
C ASP A 22 -16.76 1.87 9.37
N THR A 23 -17.53 2.96 9.46
CA THR A 23 -17.60 3.80 10.67
C THR A 23 -18.33 3.07 11.79
N ILE A 24 -17.62 2.79 12.88
CA ILE A 24 -18.16 2.09 14.05
C ILE A 24 -18.88 3.08 14.94
N ALA A 25 -20.15 2.80 15.28
CA ALA A 25 -20.90 3.62 16.21
C ALA A 25 -20.27 3.62 17.61
N ALA A 26 -20.26 4.78 18.27
CA ALA A 26 -19.60 4.97 19.57
C ALA A 26 -20.12 4.03 20.66
N SER A 27 -21.38 3.59 20.57
CA SER A 27 -21.98 2.61 21.48
C SER A 27 -21.27 1.25 21.49
N TYR A 28 -20.55 0.90 20.42
CA TYR A 28 -19.78 -0.34 20.33
C TYR A 28 -18.34 -0.20 20.85
N PHE A 29 -17.86 1.00 21.19
CA PHE A 29 -16.48 1.19 21.64
C PHE A 29 -16.11 0.35 22.87
N PRO A 30 -16.98 0.22 23.90
CA PRO A 30 -16.67 -0.66 25.04
C PRO A 30 -16.51 -2.13 24.64
N LYS A 31 -17.24 -2.57 23.60
CA LYS A 31 -17.24 -3.97 23.11
C LYS A 31 -16.19 -4.24 22.04
N LEU A 32 -15.60 -3.19 21.47
CA LEU A 32 -14.69 -3.25 20.33
C LEU A 32 -13.47 -4.15 20.58
N PRO A 33 -12.82 -4.15 21.77
CA PRO A 33 -11.72 -5.07 22.04
C PRO A 33 -12.15 -6.54 21.98
N GLY A 34 -13.36 -6.86 22.44
CA GLY A 34 -13.92 -8.21 22.39
C GLY A 34 -14.16 -8.66 20.96
N PHE A 35 -14.81 -7.83 20.14
CA PHE A 35 -15.02 -8.11 18.73
C PHE A 35 -13.70 -8.30 17.97
N LEU A 36 -12.70 -7.47 18.25
CA LEU A 36 -11.39 -7.60 17.63
C LEU A 36 -10.72 -8.92 18.02
N LYS A 37 -10.76 -9.31 19.30
CA LYS A 37 -10.23 -10.61 19.77
C LYS A 37 -10.90 -11.79 19.06
N VAL A 38 -12.22 -11.79 18.95
CA VAL A 38 -12.97 -12.85 18.25
C VAL A 38 -12.57 -12.89 16.77
N ALA A 39 -12.59 -11.75 16.08
CA ALA A 39 -12.24 -11.68 14.67
C ALA A 39 -10.80 -12.14 14.40
N VAL A 40 -9.83 -11.72 15.21
CA VAL A 40 -8.44 -12.15 15.11
C VAL A 40 -8.30 -13.64 15.42
N SER A 41 -9.04 -14.17 16.40
CA SER A 41 -9.03 -15.62 16.72
C SER A 41 -9.54 -16.46 15.54
N ILE A 42 -10.61 -16.02 14.89
CA ILE A 42 -11.14 -16.65 13.67
C ILE A 42 -10.09 -16.58 12.54
N LEU A 43 -9.44 -15.43 12.34
CA LEU A 43 -8.39 -15.29 11.32
C LEU A 43 -7.22 -16.24 11.58
N ASN A 44 -6.77 -16.33 12.83
CA ASN A 44 -5.65 -17.19 13.21
C ASN A 44 -6.00 -18.69 13.08
N ALA A 45 -7.25 -19.07 13.36
CA ALA A 45 -7.69 -20.46 13.27
C ALA A 45 -7.91 -20.94 11.83
N PHE A 46 -8.48 -20.09 10.97
CA PHE A 46 -9.01 -20.53 9.67
C PHE A 46 -8.34 -19.90 8.46
N SER A 47 -7.48 -18.90 8.65
CA SER A 47 -6.86 -18.21 7.53
C SER A 47 -5.36 -18.53 7.46
N PRO A 48 -4.80 -18.72 6.25
CA PRO A 48 -3.37 -19.02 6.11
C PRO A 48 -2.50 -17.91 6.72
N PRO A 49 -1.24 -18.17 7.09
CA PRO A 49 -0.36 -17.13 7.61
C PRO A 49 -0.36 -15.87 6.73
N LEU A 50 -0.33 -14.69 7.37
CA LEU A 50 -0.22 -13.42 6.62
C LEU A 50 1.05 -13.35 5.79
N PHE A 51 2.07 -14.06 6.25
CA PHE A 51 3.41 -14.07 5.73
C PHE A 51 4.02 -15.45 6.02
N THR A 52 4.75 -15.96 5.04
CA THR A 52 5.61 -17.13 5.18
C THR A 52 7.01 -16.64 4.88
N GLU A 53 7.97 -16.95 5.75
CA GLU A 53 9.37 -16.64 5.49
C GLU A 53 9.83 -17.38 4.23
N THR A 54 10.48 -16.62 3.35
CA THR A 54 11.10 -17.12 2.12
C THR A 54 12.53 -16.59 2.05
N ASP A 55 13.40 -17.21 1.26
CA ASP A 55 14.79 -16.75 1.08
C ASP A 55 14.87 -15.27 0.67
N TRP A 56 13.92 -14.81 -0.15
CA TRP A 56 13.79 -13.40 -0.52
C TRP A 56 13.63 -12.46 0.69
N ASN A 57 13.02 -12.93 1.77
CA ASN A 57 12.84 -12.14 2.99
C ASN A 57 14.13 -12.00 3.78
N GLU A 58 14.95 -13.03 3.83
CA GLU A 58 16.28 -12.97 4.46
C GLU A 58 17.16 -11.97 3.69
N GLU A 59 17.23 -12.10 2.36
CA GLU A 59 17.94 -11.14 1.49
C GLU A 59 17.43 -9.69 1.68
N LEU A 60 16.12 -9.51 1.80
CA LEU A 60 15.51 -8.21 2.03
C LEU A 60 15.91 -7.63 3.40
N VAL A 61 15.97 -8.47 4.44
CA VAL A 61 16.37 -8.06 5.79
C VAL A 61 17.83 -7.63 5.79
N GLU A 62 18.72 -8.36 5.12
CA GLU A 62 20.12 -7.97 4.95
C GLU A 62 20.26 -6.64 4.21
N LEU A 63 19.56 -6.48 3.08
CA LEU A 63 19.56 -5.24 2.29
C LEU A 63 19.06 -4.05 3.11
N VAL A 64 17.98 -4.24 3.87
CA VAL A 64 17.40 -3.20 4.72
C VAL A 64 18.35 -2.84 5.86
N SER A 65 18.98 -3.83 6.48
CA SER A 65 19.91 -3.62 7.60
C SER A 65 21.15 -2.85 7.15
N ALA A 66 21.70 -3.19 5.97
CA ALA A 66 22.85 -2.50 5.38
C ALA A 66 22.58 -1.02 5.03
N ARG A 67 21.31 -0.62 4.89
CA ARG A 67 20.90 0.73 4.46
C ARG A 67 20.11 1.50 5.52
N LEU A 68 19.96 0.95 6.72
CA LEU A 68 19.11 1.53 7.75
C LEU A 68 19.58 2.93 8.20
N GLU A 69 20.89 3.11 8.30
CA GLU A 69 21.54 4.37 8.71
C GLU A 69 22.10 5.16 7.52
N ALA A 70 21.91 4.67 6.29
CA ALA A 70 22.40 5.37 5.11
C ALA A 70 21.62 6.67 4.91
N GLU A 71 22.35 7.76 4.62
CA GLU A 71 21.75 9.04 4.26
C GLU A 71 21.27 9.05 2.80
N ASN A 72 20.32 9.93 2.49
CA ASN A 72 19.83 10.07 1.11
C ASN A 72 20.79 10.96 0.30
N VAL A 73 21.77 10.33 -0.35
CA VAL A 73 22.76 11.01 -1.19
C VAL A 73 22.11 11.90 -2.27
N VAL A 74 20.99 11.47 -2.85
CA VAL A 74 20.30 12.26 -3.89
C VAL A 74 19.65 13.50 -3.29
N GLN A 75 19.09 13.40 -2.09
CA GLN A 75 18.58 14.55 -1.36
C GLN A 75 19.69 15.57 -1.10
N THR A 76 20.83 15.11 -0.57
CA THR A 76 22.00 15.95 -0.28
C THR A 76 22.45 16.71 -1.53
N VAL A 77 22.64 16.00 -2.65
CA VAL A 77 23.02 16.62 -3.94
C VAL A 77 22.00 17.66 -4.41
N VAL A 78 20.70 17.35 -4.31
CA VAL A 78 19.63 18.26 -4.75
C VAL A 78 19.58 19.53 -3.91
N GLU A 79 19.81 19.42 -2.60
CA GLU A 79 19.75 20.52 -1.66
C GLU A 79 21.02 21.40 -1.74
N GLU A 80 22.21 20.81 -1.67
CA GLU A 80 23.49 21.52 -1.74
C GLU A 80 23.67 22.29 -3.06
N GLN A 81 23.35 21.66 -4.19
CA GLN A 81 23.47 22.31 -5.50
C GLN A 81 22.26 23.20 -5.84
N SER A 82 21.23 23.25 -4.97
CA SER A 82 19.97 23.98 -5.16
C SER A 82 19.25 23.63 -6.47
N LEU A 83 19.24 22.34 -6.82
CA LEU A 83 18.73 21.82 -8.09
C LEU A 83 17.21 21.97 -8.25
N GLN A 84 16.51 22.26 -7.15
CA GLN A 84 15.07 22.54 -7.16
C GLN A 84 14.72 23.83 -7.92
N ARG A 85 15.59 24.85 -7.84
CA ARG A 85 15.36 26.22 -8.33
C ARG A 85 16.06 26.52 -9.65
N LYS A 86 17.22 25.90 -9.91
CA LYS A 86 18.09 26.20 -11.07
C LYS A 86 17.56 25.59 -12.37
N SER A 87 16.52 26.17 -12.97
CA SER A 87 15.91 25.67 -14.21
C SER A 87 16.86 25.62 -15.42
N ALA A 88 17.86 26.51 -15.49
CA ALA A 88 18.77 26.60 -16.64
C ALA A 88 19.67 25.38 -16.86
N LYS A 89 19.88 24.57 -15.81
CA LYS A 89 20.67 23.33 -15.85
C LYS A 89 19.89 22.11 -16.36
N TRP A 90 18.58 22.27 -16.54
CA TRP A 90 17.68 21.21 -16.93
C TRP A 90 17.27 21.39 -18.39
N LEU A 91 17.51 20.37 -19.21
CA LEU A 91 16.99 20.27 -20.56
C LEU A 91 15.69 19.49 -20.50
N LYS A 92 14.61 20.07 -21.01
CA LYS A 92 13.35 19.35 -21.15
C LYS A 92 13.50 18.43 -22.33
N GLU A 93 13.29 17.15 -22.09
CA GLU A 93 13.47 16.11 -23.09
C GLU A 93 12.19 15.32 -23.27
N ASP A 94 12.05 14.74 -24.46
CA ASP A 94 11.04 13.74 -24.68
C ASP A 94 11.40 12.45 -23.95
N GLU A 95 10.37 11.65 -23.73
CA GLU A 95 10.48 10.39 -23.00
C GLU A 95 11.48 9.41 -23.64
N ASP A 96 11.46 9.35 -24.98
CA ASP A 96 12.33 8.51 -25.77
C ASP A 96 13.80 8.95 -25.69
N SER A 97 14.11 10.16 -25.22
CA SER A 97 15.49 10.63 -25.05
C SER A 97 16.22 9.99 -23.86
N VAL A 98 15.51 9.26 -22.97
CA VAL A 98 16.11 8.64 -21.77
C VAL A 98 16.48 7.16 -22.00
N LEU A 99 16.98 6.82 -23.19
CA LEU A 99 17.27 5.41 -23.57
C LEU A 99 18.29 4.74 -22.64
N GLU A 100 19.19 5.51 -22.03
CA GLU A 100 20.27 4.98 -21.18
C GLU A 100 19.80 4.50 -19.81
N PHE A 101 18.55 4.77 -19.42
CA PHE A 101 18.02 4.35 -18.12
C PHE A 101 17.87 2.81 -18.06
N PRO A 102 18.30 2.15 -16.96
CA PRO A 102 18.32 0.70 -16.84
C PRO A 102 16.93 0.07 -17.04
N GLN A 103 16.87 -1.00 -17.81
CA GLN A 103 15.69 -1.86 -17.91
C GLN A 103 15.67 -2.83 -16.73
N LEU A 104 14.53 -2.94 -16.04
CA LEU A 104 14.35 -3.81 -14.89
C LEU A 104 13.13 -4.72 -15.11
N SER A 105 13.15 -5.88 -14.47
CA SER A 105 11.99 -6.72 -14.24
C SER A 105 11.15 -6.21 -13.06
N ILE A 106 9.92 -6.71 -12.94
CA ILE A 106 9.05 -6.39 -11.81
C ILE A 106 9.63 -6.90 -10.48
N GLU A 107 10.35 -8.03 -10.49
CA GLU A 107 11.00 -8.57 -9.28
C GLU A 107 12.19 -7.71 -8.85
N GLU A 108 13.00 -7.20 -9.79
CA GLU A 108 14.07 -6.25 -9.47
C GLU A 108 13.49 -4.93 -8.93
N LEU A 109 12.40 -4.43 -9.52
CA LEU A 109 11.70 -3.26 -9.01
C LEU A 109 11.12 -3.48 -7.59
N LYS A 110 10.77 -4.72 -7.24
CA LYS A 110 10.29 -5.10 -5.90
C LYS A 110 11.37 -4.94 -4.84
N LEU A 111 12.64 -5.13 -5.19
CA LEU A 111 13.78 -4.87 -4.31
C LEU A 111 13.92 -3.36 -4.02
N ILE A 112 13.76 -2.52 -5.05
CA ILE A 112 13.79 -1.04 -4.90
C ILE A 112 12.62 -0.55 -4.03
N THR A 113 11.42 -1.09 -4.25
CA THR A 113 10.18 -0.62 -3.61
C THR A 113 9.93 -1.27 -2.24
N LEU A 114 10.71 -2.28 -1.87
CA LEU A 114 10.52 -3.14 -0.69
C LEU A 114 9.13 -3.80 -0.66
N GLY A 115 8.62 -4.19 -1.84
CA GLY A 115 7.38 -4.95 -1.97
C GLY A 115 6.39 -4.44 -3.03
N PRO A 116 5.33 -5.21 -3.29
CA PRO A 116 4.47 -5.02 -4.46
C PRO A 116 3.54 -3.80 -4.37
N TYR A 117 3.32 -3.26 -3.16
CA TYR A 117 2.34 -2.19 -2.96
C TYR A 117 2.68 -0.93 -3.75
N GLN A 118 3.92 -0.43 -3.64
CA GLN A 118 4.32 0.79 -4.35
C GLN A 118 4.36 0.58 -5.87
N ILE A 119 4.68 -0.62 -6.34
CA ILE A 119 4.61 -1.00 -7.76
C ILE A 119 3.18 -0.88 -8.29
N LYS A 120 2.19 -1.36 -7.53
CA LYS A 120 0.77 -1.24 -7.87
C LYS A 120 0.33 0.23 -7.91
N ILE A 121 0.73 1.03 -6.92
CA ILE A 121 0.46 2.47 -6.92
C ILE A 121 1.10 3.14 -8.14
N GLY A 122 2.33 2.77 -8.50
CA GLY A 122 3.02 3.24 -9.70
C GLY A 122 2.24 2.93 -10.97
N SER A 123 1.67 1.72 -11.08
CA SER A 123 0.77 1.31 -12.19
C SER A 123 -0.37 2.29 -12.40
N LEU A 124 -1.02 2.69 -11.31
CA LEU A 124 -2.20 3.54 -11.33
C LEU A 124 -1.84 4.97 -11.70
N TYR A 125 -0.68 5.44 -11.25
CA TYR A 125 -0.13 6.72 -11.71
C TYR A 125 0.15 6.68 -13.20
N ASN A 126 0.80 5.62 -13.69
CA ASN A 126 1.15 5.49 -15.09
C ASN A 126 -0.09 5.36 -15.97
N SER A 127 -1.11 4.59 -15.58
CA SER A 127 -2.35 4.49 -16.37
C SER A 127 -3.09 5.82 -16.51
N GLN A 128 -2.96 6.73 -15.53
CA GLN A 128 -3.58 8.06 -15.55
C GLN A 128 -2.74 9.10 -16.27
N HIS A 129 -1.41 9.02 -16.17
CA HIS A 129 -0.52 10.12 -16.50
C HIS A 129 0.57 9.79 -17.51
N ALA A 130 0.91 8.52 -17.72
CA ALA A 130 1.95 8.09 -18.66
C ALA A 130 1.63 8.51 -20.11
N PRO A 131 2.65 8.75 -20.93
CA PRO A 131 3.06 10.11 -21.28
C PRO A 131 2.37 10.64 -22.54
N SER A 132 1.45 9.88 -23.12
CA SER A 132 0.43 10.43 -24.01
C SER A 132 -0.58 11.34 -23.26
N GLY A 133 -0.57 11.33 -21.93
CA GLY A 133 -1.56 11.96 -21.05
C GLY A 133 -1.19 13.33 -20.43
N SER A 134 -0.11 14.00 -20.86
CA SER A 134 0.38 15.30 -20.35
C SER A 134 0.84 15.34 -18.88
N GLY A 135 0.89 14.20 -18.19
CA GLY A 135 1.10 14.15 -16.73
C GLY A 135 2.57 14.08 -16.28
N TYR A 136 3.50 13.78 -17.18
CA TYR A 136 4.94 13.69 -16.91
C TYR A 136 5.71 14.71 -17.75
N GLU A 137 6.65 15.42 -17.13
CA GLU A 137 7.66 16.24 -17.80
C GLU A 137 9.05 15.74 -17.37
N PHE A 138 9.83 15.27 -18.33
CA PHE A 138 11.19 14.76 -18.11
C PHE A 138 12.23 15.86 -18.32
N PHE A 139 13.23 15.87 -17.46
CA PHE A 139 14.32 16.83 -17.51
C PHE A 139 15.66 16.15 -17.25
N LEU A 140 16.57 16.22 -18.21
CA LEU A 140 17.95 15.75 -18.06
C LEU A 140 18.85 16.89 -17.57
N HIS A 141 19.80 16.56 -16.70
CA HIS A 141 20.77 17.54 -16.21
C HIS A 141 21.93 17.68 -17.19
N LYS A 142 22.29 18.92 -17.57
CA LYS A 142 23.35 19.19 -18.56
C LYS A 142 24.72 18.61 -18.19
N ASP A 143 25.09 18.75 -16.92
CA ASP A 143 26.42 18.39 -16.42
C ASP A 143 26.44 16.99 -15.76
N MET A 144 25.28 16.43 -15.43
CA MET A 144 25.14 15.18 -14.65
C MET A 144 24.21 14.26 -15.43
N THR A 145 24.76 13.56 -16.41
CA THR A 145 23.98 12.68 -17.29
C THR A 145 23.35 11.49 -16.54
N ASP A 146 23.87 11.19 -15.35
CA ASP A 146 23.40 10.17 -14.42
C ASP A 146 22.24 10.64 -13.51
N LEU A 147 21.72 11.86 -13.71
CA LEU A 147 20.66 12.44 -12.89
C LEU A 147 19.49 12.94 -13.75
N ILE A 148 18.33 12.34 -13.54
CA ILE A 148 17.07 12.78 -14.14
C ILE A 148 16.18 13.46 -13.11
N ARG A 149 15.49 14.52 -13.54
CA ARG A 149 14.39 15.14 -12.79
C ARG A 149 13.09 14.93 -13.55
N VAL A 150 12.09 14.44 -12.86
CA VAL A 150 10.76 14.22 -13.40
C VAL A 150 9.75 15.04 -12.61
N LYS A 151 8.94 15.82 -13.31
CA LYS A 151 7.79 16.50 -12.72
C LYS A 151 6.54 15.73 -13.10
N LEU A 152 5.77 15.34 -12.09
CA LEU A 152 4.54 14.58 -12.27
C LEU A 152 3.36 15.26 -11.59
N GLN A 153 2.20 15.20 -12.23
CA GLN A 153 0.95 15.72 -11.68
C GLN A 153 0.45 14.83 -10.53
N SER A 154 -0.12 15.45 -9.48
CA SER A 154 -0.78 14.70 -8.40
C SER A 154 -2.10 14.10 -8.87
N ARG A 155 -2.33 12.82 -8.57
CA ARG A 155 -3.62 12.14 -8.83
C ARG A 155 -4.81 12.74 -8.08
N PHE A 156 -4.56 13.50 -7.01
CA PHE A 156 -5.61 14.07 -6.16
C PHE A 156 -5.90 15.54 -6.48
N SER A 157 -5.04 16.21 -7.25
CA SER A 157 -5.19 17.62 -7.55
C SER A 157 -4.40 18.02 -8.79
N LYS A 158 -5.09 18.49 -9.82
CA LYS A 158 -4.48 18.95 -11.07
C LYS A 158 -3.48 20.10 -10.89
N ARG A 159 -3.65 20.92 -9.85
CA ARG A 159 -2.76 22.06 -9.55
C ARG A 159 -1.45 21.64 -8.88
N ARG A 160 -1.42 20.49 -8.22
CA ARG A 160 -0.26 20.06 -7.43
C ARG A 160 0.63 19.17 -8.28
N HIS A 161 1.92 19.47 -8.27
CA HIS A 161 2.93 18.68 -8.96
C HIS A 161 4.00 18.24 -7.95
N HIS A 162 4.46 17.01 -8.12
CA HIS A 162 5.61 16.50 -7.39
C HIS A 162 6.83 16.58 -8.30
N LYS A 163 7.99 16.83 -7.71
CA LYS A 163 9.28 16.68 -8.39
C LYS A 163 9.97 15.47 -7.80
N VAL A 164 10.52 14.65 -8.68
CA VAL A 164 11.26 13.43 -8.38
C VAL A 164 12.62 13.56 -9.04
N TRP A 165 13.67 13.20 -8.32
CA TRP A 165 15.01 13.02 -8.83
C TRP A 165 15.40 11.57 -8.70
N ILE A 166 16.02 11.03 -9.74
CA ILE A 166 16.57 9.67 -9.74
C ILE A 166 18.00 9.76 -10.25
N LYS A 167 18.93 9.25 -9.44
CA LYS A 167 20.32 9.02 -9.84
C LYS A 167 20.42 7.58 -10.30
N PHE A 168 21.02 7.35 -11.46
CA PHE A 168 21.11 6.03 -12.07
C PHE A 168 22.45 5.86 -12.78
N THR A 169 22.86 4.63 -13.01
CA THR A 169 24.02 4.31 -13.84
C THR A 169 23.54 4.11 -15.29
N PRO A 170 23.95 4.96 -16.24
CA PRO A 170 23.61 4.77 -17.66
C PRO A 170 24.02 3.38 -18.14
N TRP A 171 23.12 2.70 -18.85
CA TRP A 171 23.30 1.33 -19.36
C TRP A 171 23.60 0.27 -18.28
N GLY A 172 23.34 0.61 -17.01
CA GLY A 172 23.47 -0.32 -15.90
C GLY A 172 22.47 -1.48 -16.00
N ARG A 173 22.75 -2.53 -15.24
CA ARG A 173 21.86 -3.69 -15.07
C ARG A 173 21.48 -3.82 -13.60
N GLY A 174 20.38 -4.52 -13.35
CA GLY A 174 19.95 -4.83 -11.99
C GLY A 174 19.42 -3.62 -11.20
N PRO A 175 18.81 -3.87 -10.05
CA PRO A 175 18.24 -2.84 -9.18
C PRO A 175 19.29 -1.83 -8.68
N GLU A 176 20.56 -2.23 -8.58
CA GLU A 176 21.70 -1.40 -8.19
C GLU A 176 22.02 -0.28 -9.19
N ALA A 177 21.63 -0.44 -10.45
CA ALA A 177 21.75 0.62 -11.45
C ALA A 177 20.87 1.84 -11.11
N VAL A 178 19.84 1.67 -10.26
CA VAL A 178 19.11 2.79 -9.67
C VAL A 178 19.78 3.17 -8.34
N VAL A 179 20.78 4.04 -8.44
CA VAL A 179 21.66 4.45 -7.34
C VAL A 179 20.90 5.11 -6.19
N GLY A 180 19.89 5.91 -6.50
CA GLY A 180 19.06 6.52 -5.45
C GLY A 180 17.99 7.45 -5.98
N TRP A 181 17.14 7.94 -5.09
CA TRP A 181 16.02 8.81 -5.44
C TRP A 181 15.69 9.81 -4.35
N TYR A 182 15.06 10.92 -4.76
CA TYR A 182 14.49 11.89 -3.86
C TYR A 182 13.19 12.46 -4.44
N CYS A 183 12.19 12.68 -3.59
CA CYS A 183 10.94 13.31 -4.00
C CYS A 183 10.50 14.37 -2.99
N LEU A 184 9.89 15.46 -3.47
CA LEU A 184 9.38 16.53 -2.60
C LEU A 184 8.10 16.16 -1.81
N CYS A 185 7.60 14.93 -1.91
CA CYS A 185 6.49 14.51 -1.08
C CYS A 185 6.95 14.20 0.35
N LYS A 186 6.01 14.16 1.31
CA LYS A 186 6.30 13.85 2.73
C LYS A 186 7.13 12.59 2.96
N ASN A 187 7.01 11.61 2.06
CA ASN A 187 7.71 10.31 2.16
C ASN A 187 8.88 10.18 1.18
N GLY A 188 9.29 11.27 0.50
CA GLY A 188 10.21 11.20 -0.63
C GLY A 188 11.69 11.24 -0.27
N ALA A 189 12.01 11.53 1.00
CA ALA A 189 13.38 11.48 1.54
C ALA A 189 13.81 10.06 2.00
N ARG A 190 12.88 9.08 1.98
CA ARG A 190 13.17 7.73 2.47
C ARG A 190 14.33 7.09 1.70
N THR A 191 15.25 6.50 2.45
CA THR A 191 16.41 5.73 1.95
C THR A 191 16.09 4.25 1.78
N LEU A 192 15.08 3.77 2.52
CA LEU A 192 14.52 2.43 2.41
C LEU A 192 13.16 2.46 1.73
N GLY A 193 13.06 1.79 0.58
CA GLY A 193 11.87 1.81 -0.25
C GLY A 193 11.60 3.21 -0.80
N CYS A 194 10.43 3.39 -1.42
CA CYS A 194 10.13 4.68 -2.04
C CYS A 194 8.65 5.07 -1.91
N CYS A 195 8.34 6.31 -2.24
CA CYS A 195 6.97 6.78 -2.33
C CYS A 195 6.36 6.36 -3.67
N GLY A 196 5.02 6.37 -3.76
CA GLY A 196 4.31 6.03 -4.99
C GLY A 196 4.72 6.87 -6.20
N HIS A 197 5.18 8.11 -6.01
CA HIS A 197 5.67 8.97 -7.09
C HIS A 197 6.98 8.45 -7.69
N VAL A 198 7.94 8.09 -6.84
CA VAL A 198 9.22 7.51 -7.27
C VAL A 198 8.95 6.16 -7.93
N ALA A 199 8.13 5.31 -7.31
CA ALA A 199 7.76 4.02 -7.88
C ALA A 199 7.13 4.15 -9.26
N ALA A 200 6.26 5.13 -9.48
CA ALA A 200 5.65 5.40 -10.78
C ALA A 200 6.69 5.74 -11.85
N VAL A 201 7.61 6.66 -11.53
CA VAL A 201 8.66 7.10 -12.45
C VAL A 201 9.62 5.96 -12.78
N ILE A 202 10.15 5.24 -11.77
CA ILE A 202 11.08 4.13 -12.00
C ILE A 202 10.39 3.02 -12.78
N ARG A 203 9.16 2.65 -12.40
CA ARG A 203 8.41 1.62 -13.12
C ARG A 203 8.22 2.00 -14.59
N TYR A 204 7.90 3.26 -14.84
CA TYR A 204 7.69 3.73 -16.20
C TYR A 204 8.96 3.61 -17.04
N LEU A 205 10.06 4.19 -16.54
CA LEU A 205 11.35 4.23 -17.22
C LEU A 205 12.03 2.86 -17.33
N ALA A 206 11.86 1.99 -16.34
CA ALA A 206 12.55 0.70 -16.31
C ALA A 206 11.74 -0.44 -16.93
N VAL A 207 10.41 -0.32 -16.98
CA VAL A 207 9.50 -1.42 -17.32
C VAL A 207 8.49 -1.02 -18.38
N ASP A 208 7.56 -0.11 -18.05
CA ASP A 208 6.35 0.09 -18.85
C ASP A 208 6.66 0.61 -20.26
N ARG A 209 7.70 1.45 -20.45
CA ARG A 209 8.08 1.98 -21.77
C ARG A 209 8.62 0.92 -22.74
N PHE A 210 9.07 -0.22 -22.23
CA PHE A 210 9.58 -1.33 -23.04
C PHE A 210 8.47 -2.32 -23.44
N ILE A 211 7.29 -2.18 -22.85
CA ILE A 211 6.13 -3.01 -23.17
C ILE A 211 5.40 -2.31 -24.33
N PRO A 212 5.18 -3.00 -25.47
CA PRO A 212 4.43 -2.43 -26.57
C PRO A 212 3.06 -1.96 -26.07
N PRO A 213 2.53 -0.83 -26.57
CA PRO A 213 1.19 -0.39 -26.20
C PRO A 213 0.20 -1.45 -26.65
N THR A 214 -0.21 -2.32 -25.74
CA THR A 214 -1.37 -3.19 -25.95
C THR A 214 -2.53 -2.25 -26.24
N HIS A 215 -3.16 -2.36 -27.42
CA HIS A 215 -4.33 -1.58 -27.80
C HIS A 215 -5.22 -1.41 -26.56
N ARG A 216 -5.27 -0.18 -26.01
CA ARG A 216 -5.96 0.10 -24.76
C ARG A 216 -7.43 -0.24 -24.96
N ARG A 217 -7.88 -1.46 -24.65
CA ARG A 217 -9.28 -1.67 -24.31
C ARG A 217 -9.47 -0.85 -23.04
N ARG A 218 -10.09 0.32 -23.18
CA ARG A 218 -11.07 0.77 -22.19
C ARG A 218 -12.11 -0.32 -22.12
N GLN A 219 -11.80 -1.40 -21.41
CA GLN A 219 -12.84 -2.27 -20.90
C GLN A 219 -13.39 -1.49 -19.71
N LEU A 220 -14.35 -0.61 -20.02
CA LEU A 220 -15.51 -0.52 -19.15
C LEU A 220 -15.97 -1.96 -19.02
N ASP A 221 -15.76 -2.58 -17.86
CA ASP A 221 -16.34 -3.87 -17.52
C ASP A 221 -17.86 -3.70 -17.44
N SER A 222 -18.52 -3.57 -18.59
CA SER A 222 -19.94 -3.84 -18.73
C SER A 222 -20.21 -5.34 -18.76
N HIS A 223 -19.17 -6.16 -18.97
CA HIS A 223 -19.28 -7.63 -18.99
C HIS A 223 -19.07 -8.31 -17.63
N GLY A 224 -18.70 -7.55 -16.59
CA GLY A 224 -18.56 -8.07 -15.21
C GLY A 224 -19.83 -8.03 -14.37
N TYR A 225 -20.96 -7.56 -14.92
CA TYR A 225 -22.22 -7.37 -14.19
C TYR A 225 -23.35 -8.33 -14.59
N MET A 226 -23.12 -9.31 -15.47
CA MET A 226 -24.17 -10.23 -15.94
C MET A 226 -23.92 -11.73 -15.73
N ASP A 227 -22.90 -12.14 -14.99
CA ASP A 227 -22.80 -13.56 -14.60
C ASP A 227 -22.24 -13.72 -13.17
N ALA A 228 -23.09 -13.38 -12.20
CA ALA A 228 -22.89 -13.73 -10.80
C ALA A 228 -23.56 -15.08 -10.49
N THR A 229 -23.18 -16.14 -11.20
CA THR A 229 -23.32 -17.52 -10.71
C THR A 229 -22.28 -18.41 -11.38
N PRO A 230 -21.17 -18.78 -10.72
CA PRO A 230 -20.49 -20.00 -11.10
C PRO A 230 -21.37 -21.15 -10.61
N ASN A 231 -21.91 -21.95 -11.54
CA ASN A 231 -22.43 -23.28 -11.22
C ASN A 231 -21.33 -24.07 -10.50
N GLN A 232 -21.33 -24.04 -9.17
CA GLN A 232 -20.57 -25.01 -8.38
C GLN A 232 -21.26 -26.35 -8.58
N VAL A 233 -20.61 -27.23 -9.31
CA VAL A 233 -20.92 -28.67 -9.24
C VAL A 233 -20.56 -29.10 -7.82
N VAL A 234 -21.58 -29.33 -7.02
CA VAL A 234 -21.47 -29.86 -5.66
C VAL A 234 -20.92 -31.29 -5.76
N PRO A 235 -19.75 -31.61 -5.18
CA PRO A 235 -19.33 -32.99 -5.04
C PRO A 235 -20.25 -33.67 -4.02
N SER A 236 -20.99 -34.69 -4.46
CA SER A 236 -21.77 -35.55 -3.57
C SER A 236 -20.82 -36.24 -2.57
N SER A 237 -20.82 -35.76 -1.33
CA SER A 237 -20.11 -36.39 -0.20
C SER A 237 -21.13 -36.92 0.78
N LEU A 238 -21.68 -38.09 0.45
CA LEU A 238 -22.33 -38.97 1.40
C LEU A 238 -21.26 -39.69 2.23
N LEU A 239 -20.58 -39.01 3.16
CA LEU A 239 -19.94 -39.63 4.34
C LEU A 239 -19.67 -38.57 5.42
N PRO A 240 -20.16 -38.74 6.67
CA PRO A 240 -19.80 -37.87 7.78
C PRO A 240 -18.37 -38.17 8.25
N GLY A 241 -17.48 -37.16 8.19
CA GLY A 241 -16.18 -37.18 8.85
C GLY A 241 -16.30 -36.96 10.37
N PRO A 242 -15.36 -37.45 11.19
CA PRO A 242 -15.52 -37.48 12.64
C PRO A 242 -15.39 -36.07 13.23
N SER A 243 -16.49 -35.56 13.77
CA SER A 243 -16.53 -34.29 14.51
C SER A 243 -15.89 -34.47 15.89
N ARG A 244 -14.81 -33.73 16.14
CA ARG A 244 -14.21 -33.54 17.47
C ARG A 244 -14.24 -32.05 17.85
N GLY A 245 -15.42 -31.45 17.70
CA GLY A 245 -15.64 -30.00 17.83
C GLY A 245 -16.81 -29.60 18.72
N THR A 246 -17.42 -30.53 19.46
CA THR A 246 -18.55 -30.23 20.36
C THR A 246 -18.14 -29.72 21.74
N ALA A 247 -16.86 -29.82 22.13
CA ALA A 247 -16.42 -29.49 23.50
C ALA A 247 -16.03 -28.01 23.74
N LEU A 248 -16.06 -27.15 22.72
CA LEU A 248 -15.62 -25.74 22.87
C LEU A 248 -16.76 -24.71 22.83
N VAL A 249 -18.00 -25.15 22.55
CA VAL A 249 -19.16 -24.24 22.46
C VAL A 249 -19.80 -24.00 23.83
N GLU A 250 -19.71 -24.94 24.77
CA GLU A 250 -20.25 -24.79 26.13
C GLU A 250 -19.50 -23.72 26.95
N ASN A 251 -18.19 -23.58 26.76
CA ASN A 251 -17.38 -22.63 27.54
C ASN A 251 -17.52 -21.14 27.12
N VAL A 252 -18.24 -20.83 26.03
CA VAL A 252 -18.47 -19.44 25.61
C VAL A 252 -19.79 -18.90 26.14
N VAL A 253 -20.75 -19.77 26.47
CA VAL A 253 -22.08 -19.37 26.95
C VAL A 253 -22.05 -18.97 28.43
N GLU A 254 -21.17 -19.55 29.25
CA GLU A 254 -21.08 -19.22 30.69
C GLU A 254 -20.46 -17.85 31.00
N LEU A 255 -19.83 -17.17 30.05
CA LEU A 255 -19.19 -15.85 30.29
C LEU A 255 -20.11 -14.65 30.00
N VAL A 256 -21.38 -14.88 29.65
CA VAL A 256 -22.32 -13.82 29.27
C VAL A 256 -23.48 -13.67 30.27
N ASP A 257 -23.68 -14.61 31.20
CA ASP A 257 -24.79 -14.60 32.16
C ASP A 257 -24.44 -13.96 33.53
N ASP A 258 -23.18 -13.61 33.79
CA ASP A 258 -22.74 -13.15 35.13
C ASP A 258 -22.69 -11.62 35.29
N SER A 259 -23.53 -10.88 34.55
CA SER A 259 -23.73 -9.43 34.76
C SER A 259 -25.21 -9.09 34.82
N SER A 260 -25.87 -9.47 35.91
CA SER A 260 -27.12 -8.87 36.36
C SER A 260 -26.88 -8.25 37.74
N ASP A 261 -26.43 -6.99 37.72
CA ASP A 261 -26.47 -6.14 38.91
C ASP A 261 -27.93 -5.73 39.13
N GLU A 262 -28.54 -6.25 40.21
CA GLU A 262 -29.79 -5.71 40.73
C GLU A 262 -29.49 -4.39 41.46
N GLU A 263 -29.89 -3.26 40.88
CA GLU A 263 -29.95 -2.00 41.62
C GLU A 263 -31.25 -1.96 42.43
N GLU A 264 -31.12 -2.09 43.75
CA GLU A 264 -32.17 -1.79 44.74
C GLU A 264 -32.52 -0.29 44.68
N LEU A 265 -33.76 0.02 44.25
CA LEU A 265 -34.36 1.34 44.38
C LEU A 265 -34.94 1.48 45.80
N SER A 266 -34.23 2.20 46.66
CA SER A 266 -34.73 2.66 47.96
C SER A 266 -35.67 3.86 47.78
N ASP A 267 -36.89 3.68 48.25
CA ASP A 267 -37.99 4.64 48.34
C ASP A 267 -37.69 5.66 49.46
N ASP A 268 -37.57 6.95 49.12
CA ASP A 268 -37.63 8.04 50.10
C ASP A 268 -38.51 9.17 49.56
N SER A 269 -39.57 9.39 50.33
CA SER A 269 -40.68 10.31 50.14
C SER A 269 -40.27 11.78 50.26
N ASP A 270 -40.86 12.66 49.44
CA ASP A 270 -41.15 14.01 49.89
C ASP A 270 -42.48 14.54 49.32
N GLU A 271 -43.22 15.16 50.23
CA GLU A 271 -44.61 15.58 50.18
C GLU A 271 -44.86 16.73 49.19
N VAL A 272 -45.99 16.66 48.48
CA VAL A 272 -46.58 17.80 47.77
C VAL A 272 -47.70 18.35 48.66
N SER A 273 -47.47 19.52 49.26
CA SER A 273 -48.51 20.34 49.88
C SER A 273 -48.99 21.40 48.88
N ASP A 274 -50.27 21.34 48.52
CA ASP A 274 -51.00 22.46 47.90
C ASP A 274 -52.25 22.70 48.75
N CYS A 275 -52.41 23.91 49.29
CA CYS A 275 -53.68 24.62 49.54
C CYS A 275 -53.44 25.97 50.24
N ASP A 276 -53.88 27.04 49.56
CA ASP A 276 -54.13 28.45 49.96
C ASP A 276 -52.97 29.39 50.35
#